data_AF-A0A4R4LIH7-F1
#
_entry.id   AF-A0A4R4LIH7-F1
#
_cell.length_a   1.000
_cell.length_b   1.000
_cell.length_c   1.000
_cell.angle_alpha   90.00
_cell.angle_beta   90.00
_cell.angle_gamma   90.00
#
_symmetry.space_group_name_H-M   'P 1'
#
loop_
_entity.id
_entity.type
_entity.pdbx_description
1 polymer ?
#
loop_
_entity_poly.entity_id
_entity_poly.type
_entity_poly.pdbx_seq_one_letter_code
_entity_poly.pdbx_strand_id
1 'polypeptide(L)'
;MTDHAFHVSLSPVGASTSNACRFKVTRVWNEQRPEGNKDFWYTIQNIGSIACAANVMVYMIPGAIVRSTGGIAPGGTKQFVESAVDDWKIYRLGLLPSGSTSSDPCKLEVTRVRYTHRFQGDVATVFDVAYEVKNVGSITCQGDVVLGSTPIEHSWSIGALAPNSQRTEHWNNAPAATAFVPGVQPDLGCELELTGSHDLQLIDSSNGTAEREVHLTAKNVDTKTCDGKYTLASI
;
A
#
# COMPACT_ATOMS: atom_id res chain seq x y z
N MET A 1 -3.91 -20.31 13.13
CA MET A 1 -4.16 -18.91 13.55
C MET A 1 -4.01 -18.05 12.32
N THR A 2 -4.89 -17.09 12.11
CA THR A 2 -4.81 -16.16 10.97
C THR A 2 -3.94 -14.99 11.40
N ASP A 3 -2.89 -14.71 10.64
CA ASP A 3 -2.07 -13.52 10.85
C ASP A 3 -2.68 -12.34 10.08
N HIS A 4 -2.15 -11.14 10.29
CA HIS A 4 -2.71 -9.92 9.70
C HIS A 4 -1.66 -9.07 9.00
N ALA A 5 -2.01 -8.53 7.84
CA ALA A 5 -1.36 -7.38 7.24
C ALA A 5 -2.09 -6.12 7.68
N PHE A 6 -1.36 -5.14 8.20
CA PHE A 6 -1.97 -3.88 8.65
C PHE A 6 -1.99 -2.86 7.50
N HIS A 7 -3.06 -2.08 7.43
CA HIS A 7 -3.20 -0.96 6.51
C HIS A 7 -3.65 0.29 7.26
N VAL A 8 -3.15 1.46 6.83
CA VAL A 8 -3.53 2.76 7.40
C VAL A 8 -4.24 3.57 6.34
N SER A 9 -5.42 4.08 6.69
CA SER A 9 -6.19 5.02 5.88
C SER A 9 -6.42 6.31 6.66
N LEU A 10 -6.56 7.42 5.94
CA LEU A 10 -6.76 8.73 6.53
C LEU A 10 -8.10 9.30 6.05
N SER A 11 -8.81 9.96 6.95
CA SER A 11 -10.01 10.74 6.60
C SER A 11 -9.76 12.18 7.04
N PRO A 12 -9.23 13.04 6.15
CA PRO A 12 -8.98 14.44 6.45
C PRO A 12 -10.25 15.20 6.86
N VAL A 13 -10.07 16.19 7.74
CA VAL A 13 -11.13 17.05 8.27
C VAL A 13 -10.59 18.47 8.49
N GLY A 14 -11.35 19.48 8.09
CA GLY A 14 -11.02 20.90 8.29
C GLY A 14 -10.67 21.64 7.01
N ALA A 15 -11.07 21.12 5.86
CA ALA A 15 -11.03 21.87 4.60
C ALA A 15 -11.96 23.10 4.65
N SER A 16 -11.74 24.05 3.73
CA SER A 16 -12.63 25.18 3.45
C SER A 16 -13.02 25.19 1.97
N THR A 17 -13.92 26.09 1.59
CA THR A 17 -14.30 26.31 0.17
C THR A 17 -13.14 26.83 -0.68
N SER A 18 -12.07 27.33 -0.06
CA SER A 18 -10.90 27.87 -0.73
C SER A 18 -9.66 26.99 -0.63
N ASN A 19 -9.61 26.06 0.34
CA ASN A 19 -8.43 25.24 0.59
C ASN A 19 -8.80 23.80 0.97
N ALA A 20 -8.24 22.84 0.24
CA ALA A 20 -8.37 21.43 0.53
C ALA A 20 -7.53 21.02 1.75
N CYS A 21 -7.99 20.04 2.51
CA CYS A 21 -7.19 19.35 3.53
C CYS A 21 -6.65 18.05 2.95
N ARG A 22 -5.33 17.82 2.99
CA ARG A 22 -4.68 16.69 2.31
C ARG A 22 -3.69 15.98 3.22
N PHE A 23 -3.80 14.67 3.33
CA PHE A 23 -2.89 13.87 4.14
C PHE A 23 -2.40 12.63 3.39
N LYS A 24 -1.18 12.20 3.72
CA LYS A 24 -0.58 10.99 3.18
C LYS A 24 0.10 10.18 4.28
N VAL A 25 0.00 8.85 4.20
CA VAL A 25 0.88 7.94 4.93
C VAL A 25 2.24 7.93 4.24
N THR A 26 3.29 8.35 4.93
CA THR A 26 4.64 8.51 4.35
C THR A 26 5.53 7.30 4.59
N ARG A 27 5.24 6.50 5.61
CA ARG A 27 6.01 5.32 5.97
C ARG A 27 5.18 4.35 6.80
N VAL A 28 5.44 3.06 6.63
CA VAL A 28 4.92 1.98 7.47
C VAL A 28 6.03 0.97 7.74
N TRP A 29 6.16 0.46 8.96
CA TRP A 29 7.10 -0.61 9.26
C TRP A 29 6.61 -1.45 10.43
N ASN A 30 7.16 -2.65 10.54
CA ASN A 30 6.86 -3.55 11.65
C ASN A 30 8.11 -3.72 12.50
N GLU A 31 7.91 -3.80 13.81
CA GLU A 31 8.99 -3.84 14.77
C GLU A 31 8.75 -4.94 15.80
N GLN A 32 9.74 -5.80 16.04
CA GLN A 32 9.79 -6.57 17.28
C GLN A 32 10.64 -5.80 18.28
N ARG A 33 10.04 -5.39 19.40
CA ARG A 33 10.75 -4.73 20.49
C ARG A 33 11.64 -5.70 21.28
N PRO A 34 12.60 -5.22 22.07
CA PRO A 34 13.42 -6.05 22.95
C PRO A 34 12.63 -6.99 23.87
N GLU A 35 11.45 -6.57 24.35
CA GLU A 35 10.54 -7.38 25.16
C GLU A 35 9.76 -8.45 24.38
N GLY A 36 10.00 -8.56 23.06
CA GLY A 36 9.40 -9.57 22.19
C GLY A 36 8.06 -9.18 21.56
N ASN A 37 7.43 -8.11 22.04
CA ASN A 37 6.19 -7.56 21.48
C ASN A 37 6.41 -7.07 20.04
N LYS A 38 5.40 -7.26 19.19
CA LYS A 38 5.41 -6.82 17.81
C LYS A 38 4.49 -5.62 17.65
N ASP A 39 5.03 -4.55 17.08
CA ASP A 39 4.33 -3.32 16.76
C ASP A 39 4.18 -3.14 15.27
N PHE A 40 3.10 -2.44 14.92
CA PHE A 40 2.91 -1.82 13.63
C PHE A 40 3.04 -0.30 13.77
N TRP A 41 3.98 0.27 13.03
CA TRP A 41 4.29 1.69 13.06
C TRP A 41 3.97 2.36 11.72
N TYR A 42 3.60 3.63 11.79
CA TYR A 42 3.31 4.44 10.62
C TYR A 42 3.60 5.92 10.88
N THR A 43 3.88 6.66 9.82
CA THR A 43 3.97 8.12 9.85
C THR A 43 3.01 8.73 8.85
N ILE A 44 2.38 9.84 9.24
CA ILE A 44 1.46 10.62 8.40
C ILE A 44 1.99 12.03 8.22
N GLN A 45 1.64 12.65 7.11
CA GLN A 45 2.03 14.02 6.79
C GLN A 45 0.82 14.79 6.24
N ASN A 46 0.59 15.99 6.76
CA ASN A 46 -0.25 16.99 6.09
C ASN A 46 0.55 17.56 4.90
N ILE A 47 0.04 17.34 3.69
CA ILE A 47 0.66 17.80 2.43
C ILE A 47 -0.11 18.98 1.82
N GLY A 48 -1.10 19.50 2.53
CA GLY A 48 -1.87 20.68 2.15
C GLY A 48 -1.19 21.99 2.57
N SER A 49 -1.78 23.11 2.13
CA SER A 49 -1.34 24.48 2.47
C SER A 49 -1.93 25.03 3.77
N ILE A 50 -2.87 24.30 4.38
CA ILE A 50 -3.59 24.72 5.59
C ILE A 50 -3.38 23.74 6.75
N ALA A 51 -3.45 24.25 7.97
CA ALA A 51 -3.56 23.40 9.16
C ALA A 51 -4.94 22.74 9.19
N CYS A 52 -4.96 21.42 9.28
CA CYS A 52 -6.19 20.64 9.39
C CYS A 52 -5.88 19.30 10.11
N ALA A 53 -6.93 18.51 10.37
CA ALA A 53 -6.83 17.25 11.09
C ALA A 53 -7.13 16.06 10.18
N ALA A 54 -6.86 14.84 10.65
CA ALA A 54 -7.29 13.62 9.99
C ALA A 54 -7.67 12.57 11.04
N ASN A 55 -8.79 11.88 10.81
CA ASN A 55 -9.05 10.62 11.50
C ASN A 55 -8.13 9.56 10.91
N VAL A 56 -7.37 8.89 11.77
CA VAL A 56 -6.49 7.78 11.37
C VAL A 56 -7.22 6.48 11.65
N MET A 57 -7.31 5.64 10.64
CA MET A 57 -7.98 4.36 10.75
C MET A 57 -6.99 3.25 10.38
N VAL A 58 -6.77 2.33 11.32
CA VAL A 58 -5.84 1.21 11.17
C VAL A 58 -6.65 -0.07 11.06
N TYR A 59 -6.44 -0.81 9.98
CA TYR A 59 -7.19 -2.01 9.66
C TYR A 59 -6.30 -3.23 9.62
N MET A 60 -6.84 -4.34 10.10
CA MET A 60 -6.22 -5.65 10.06
C MET A 60 -6.81 -6.44 8.90
N ILE A 61 -6.02 -6.69 7.88
CA ILE A 61 -6.41 -7.52 6.75
C ILE A 61 -5.96 -8.96 7.06
N PRO A 62 -6.89 -9.90 7.25
CA PRO A 62 -6.54 -11.30 7.47
C PRO A 62 -5.66 -11.84 6.35
N GLY A 63 -4.65 -12.62 6.70
CA GLY A 63 -3.69 -13.16 5.76
C GLY A 63 -3.03 -14.44 6.25
N ALA A 64 -2.19 -15.02 5.39
CA ALA A 64 -1.39 -16.20 5.69
C ALA A 64 0.10 -15.86 5.60
N ILE A 65 0.91 -16.54 6.40
CA ILE A 65 2.37 -16.51 6.21
C ILE A 65 2.69 -17.21 4.89
N VAL A 66 3.34 -16.49 3.97
CA VAL A 66 3.69 -16.99 2.64
C VAL A 66 5.18 -17.25 2.47
N ARG A 67 6.03 -16.54 3.24
CA ARG A 67 7.49 -16.63 3.15
C ARG A 67 8.12 -16.34 4.51
N SER A 68 9.29 -16.95 4.74
CA SER A 68 10.26 -16.41 5.67
C SER A 68 11.23 -15.52 4.91
N THR A 69 11.59 -14.37 5.48
CA THR A 69 12.63 -13.53 4.90
C THR A 69 14.03 -14.13 5.11
N GLY A 70 14.20 -15.01 6.10
CA GLY A 70 15.50 -15.37 6.65
C GLY A 70 16.27 -14.15 7.18
N GLY A 71 17.52 -14.34 7.60
CA GLY A 71 18.34 -13.22 8.09
C GLY A 71 18.55 -12.14 7.03
N ILE A 72 18.28 -10.88 7.39
CA ILE A 72 18.57 -9.67 6.62
C ILE A 72 19.49 -8.79 7.48
N ALA A 73 20.68 -8.48 6.99
CA ALA A 73 21.63 -7.58 7.67
C ALA A 73 21.08 -6.14 7.77
N PRO A 74 21.56 -5.30 8.70
CA PRO A 74 21.16 -3.89 8.80
C PRO A 74 21.26 -3.17 7.46
N GLY A 75 20.19 -2.48 7.05
CA GLY A 75 20.12 -1.79 5.76
C GLY A 75 19.98 -2.68 4.53
N GLY A 76 20.06 -4.00 4.69
CA GLY A 76 19.91 -4.98 3.62
C GLY A 76 18.46 -5.10 3.12
N THR A 77 18.31 -5.51 1.87
CA THR A 77 17.01 -5.73 1.21
C THR A 77 16.97 -7.14 0.62
N LYS A 78 15.81 -7.80 0.72
CA LYS A 78 15.50 -9.03 -0.01
C LYS A 78 14.26 -8.84 -0.88
N GLN A 79 14.23 -9.50 -2.02
CA GLN A 79 13.14 -9.45 -2.99
C GLN A 79 12.41 -10.79 -3.02
N PHE A 80 11.09 -10.75 -3.17
CA PHE A 80 10.22 -11.92 -3.19
C PHE A 80 9.14 -11.75 -4.25
N VAL A 81 8.56 -12.87 -4.67
CA VAL A 81 7.40 -12.93 -5.57
C VAL A 81 6.43 -13.97 -5.05
N GLU A 82 5.17 -13.59 -4.92
CA GLU A 82 4.05 -14.53 -4.85
C GLU A 82 3.41 -14.63 -6.23
N SER A 83 3.34 -15.85 -6.76
CA SER A 83 2.84 -16.11 -8.10
C SER A 83 1.48 -16.78 -8.11
N ALA A 84 0.75 -16.55 -9.20
CA ALA A 84 -0.59 -17.12 -9.42
C ALA A 84 -1.55 -16.80 -8.28
N VAL A 85 -1.52 -15.54 -7.83
CA VAL A 85 -2.50 -15.01 -6.90
C VAL A 85 -3.75 -14.55 -7.67
N ASP A 86 -4.84 -14.30 -6.96
CA ASP A 86 -6.11 -13.86 -7.54
C ASP A 86 -6.02 -12.41 -8.05
N ASP A 87 -6.36 -12.17 -9.32
CA ASP A 87 -6.32 -10.85 -9.95
C ASP A 87 -7.49 -9.93 -9.56
N TRP A 88 -8.51 -10.46 -8.88
CA TRP A 88 -9.67 -9.72 -8.39
C TRP A 88 -9.51 -9.20 -6.94
N LYS A 89 -8.30 -9.30 -6.38
CA LYS A 89 -7.98 -8.87 -5.01
C LYS A 89 -6.93 -7.78 -4.96
N ILE A 90 -6.99 -6.99 -3.89
CA ILE A 90 -5.96 -6.04 -3.49
C ILE A 90 -5.13 -6.66 -2.38
N TYR A 91 -3.83 -6.78 -2.61
CA TYR A 91 -2.91 -7.40 -1.66
C TYR A 91 -2.26 -6.39 -0.71
N ARG A 92 -2.03 -6.83 0.52
CA ARG A 92 -1.21 -6.15 1.52
C ARG A 92 -0.23 -7.11 2.16
N LEU A 93 0.95 -6.58 2.44
CA LEU A 93 2.04 -7.34 3.02
C LEU A 93 2.22 -6.91 4.48
N GLY A 94 2.00 -7.85 5.38
CA GLY A 94 2.37 -7.73 6.78
C GLY A 94 3.76 -8.33 7.00
N LEU A 95 4.44 -7.86 8.03
CA LEU A 95 5.72 -8.42 8.46
C LEU A 95 5.61 -8.82 9.93
N LEU A 96 6.18 -9.97 10.26
CA LEU A 96 6.29 -10.46 11.62
C LEU A 96 7.77 -10.56 11.98
N PRO A 97 8.42 -9.45 12.36
CA PRO A 97 9.85 -9.43 12.64
C PRO A 97 10.18 -10.33 13.83
N SER A 98 11.38 -10.91 13.79
CA SER A 98 11.92 -11.81 14.80
C SER A 98 13.44 -11.68 14.88
N GLY A 99 13.97 -11.68 16.10
CA GLY A 99 15.40 -11.57 16.38
C GLY A 99 15.79 -10.21 16.94
N SER A 100 14.91 -9.54 17.69
CA SER A 100 15.32 -8.44 18.57
C SER A 100 16.34 -8.93 19.61
N THR A 101 17.19 -8.02 20.08
CA THR A 101 18.09 -8.25 21.22
C THR A 101 17.55 -7.54 22.46
N SER A 102 18.26 -7.63 23.59
CA SER A 102 17.89 -6.91 24.82
C SER A 102 17.96 -5.39 24.71
N SER A 103 18.67 -4.85 23.70
CA SER A 103 18.83 -3.40 23.48
C SER A 103 18.29 -2.92 22.14
N ASP A 104 18.24 -3.79 21.14
CA ASP A 104 17.96 -3.40 19.76
C ASP A 104 16.71 -4.08 19.23
N PRO A 105 15.73 -3.30 18.73
CA PRO A 105 14.56 -3.86 18.07
C PRO A 105 14.91 -4.41 16.68
N CYS A 106 14.15 -5.42 16.24
CA CYS A 106 14.16 -5.87 14.86
C CYS A 106 13.11 -5.10 14.05
N LYS A 107 13.54 -4.30 13.06
CA LYS A 107 12.64 -3.46 12.26
C LYS A 107 12.69 -3.86 10.78
N LEU A 108 11.55 -4.26 10.24
CA LEU A 108 11.41 -4.62 8.83
C LEU A 108 10.34 -3.75 8.16
N GLU A 109 10.59 -3.38 6.91
CA GLU A 109 9.73 -2.51 6.12
C GLU A 109 9.58 -3.08 4.71
N VAL A 110 8.33 -3.15 4.21
CA VAL A 110 8.08 -3.38 2.79
C VAL A 110 8.28 -2.05 2.08
N THR A 111 9.32 -1.98 1.24
CA THR A 111 9.74 -0.72 0.61
C THR A 111 9.23 -0.55 -0.81
N ARG A 112 8.81 -1.65 -1.44
CA ARG A 112 8.32 -1.66 -2.82
C ARG A 112 7.36 -2.82 -3.04
N VAL A 113 6.30 -2.58 -3.80
CA VAL A 113 5.33 -3.60 -4.22
C VAL A 113 4.99 -3.37 -5.68
N ARG A 114 5.15 -4.40 -6.51
CA ARG A 114 4.90 -4.37 -7.95
C ARG A 114 3.93 -5.50 -8.29
N TYR A 115 3.03 -5.20 -9.20
CA TYR A 115 2.03 -6.14 -9.68
C TYR A 115 2.34 -6.42 -11.14
N THR A 116 2.34 -7.70 -11.51
CA THR A 116 2.55 -8.12 -12.90
C THR A 116 1.41 -9.03 -13.31
N HIS A 117 0.84 -8.77 -14.48
CA HIS A 117 -0.09 -9.70 -15.12
C HIS A 117 0.59 -10.24 -16.37
N ARG A 118 0.81 -11.55 -16.47
CA ARG A 118 1.56 -12.15 -17.59
C ARG A 118 0.93 -13.44 -18.09
N PHE A 119 1.35 -13.85 -19.27
CA PHE A 119 1.04 -15.18 -19.79
C PHE A 119 1.92 -16.26 -19.09
N GLN A 120 1.34 -17.43 -18.89
CA GLN A 120 2.00 -18.66 -18.51
C GLN A 120 1.65 -19.74 -19.55
N GLY A 121 2.59 -19.99 -20.47
CA GLY A 121 2.31 -20.79 -21.65
C GLY A 121 1.31 -20.09 -22.58
N ASP A 122 0.58 -20.88 -23.37
CA ASP A 122 -0.17 -20.35 -24.53
C ASP A 122 -1.54 -19.75 -24.18
N VAL A 123 -2.09 -20.02 -22.98
CA VAL A 123 -3.48 -19.62 -22.63
C VAL A 123 -3.64 -19.15 -21.19
N ALA A 124 -2.86 -19.66 -20.23
CA ALA A 124 -3.04 -19.27 -18.83
C ALA A 124 -2.48 -17.88 -18.58
N THR A 125 -3.19 -17.07 -17.79
CA THR A 125 -2.69 -15.80 -17.28
C THR A 125 -2.40 -15.92 -15.80
N VAL A 126 -1.38 -15.21 -15.35
CA VAL A 126 -0.88 -15.25 -13.99
C VAL A 126 -0.74 -13.83 -13.48
N PHE A 127 -1.30 -13.59 -12.30
CA PHE A 127 -1.10 -12.37 -11.55
C PHE A 127 -0.06 -12.62 -10.45
N ASP A 128 1.00 -11.82 -10.47
CA ASP A 128 2.12 -11.90 -9.54
C ASP A 128 2.17 -10.64 -8.68
N VAL A 129 2.57 -10.81 -7.41
CA VAL A 129 2.89 -9.73 -6.48
C VAL A 129 4.36 -9.84 -6.12
N ALA A 130 5.18 -8.93 -6.64
CA ALA A 130 6.60 -8.82 -6.33
C ALA A 130 6.85 -7.73 -5.30
N TYR A 131 7.71 -7.98 -4.31
CA TYR A 131 7.92 -7.03 -3.22
C TYR A 131 9.32 -7.07 -2.63
N GLU A 132 9.70 -5.98 -1.98
CA GLU A 132 11.01 -5.80 -1.34
C GLU A 132 10.88 -5.59 0.16
N VAL A 133 11.54 -6.44 0.95
CA VAL A 133 11.63 -6.30 2.40
C VAL A 133 13.01 -5.79 2.77
N LYS A 134 13.05 -4.65 3.46
CA LYS A 134 14.27 -4.01 3.94
C LYS A 134 14.35 -4.12 5.46
N ASN A 135 15.54 -4.41 5.97
CA ASN A 135 15.85 -4.22 7.37
C ASN A 135 16.21 -2.75 7.61
N VAL A 136 15.37 -2.06 8.37
CA VAL A 136 15.51 -0.64 8.71
C VAL A 136 15.97 -0.43 10.16
N GLY A 137 16.38 -1.50 10.84
CA GLY A 137 16.98 -1.49 12.17
C GLY A 137 18.51 -1.52 12.15
N SER A 138 19.08 -1.63 13.35
CA SER A 138 20.54 -1.63 13.63
C SER A 138 21.16 -3.03 13.70
N ILE A 139 20.35 -4.09 13.78
CA ILE A 139 20.80 -5.48 13.96
C ILE A 139 20.36 -6.37 12.80
N THR A 140 21.11 -7.44 12.52
CA THR A 140 20.65 -8.49 11.62
C THR A 140 19.44 -9.18 12.25
N CYS A 141 18.33 -9.23 11.54
CA CYS A 141 17.15 -9.94 12.01
C CYS A 141 16.36 -10.51 10.83
N GLN A 142 15.31 -11.28 11.13
CA GLN A 142 14.48 -11.96 10.15
C GLN A 142 13.01 -11.69 10.42
N GLY A 143 12.12 -12.24 9.62
CA GLY A 143 10.69 -12.19 9.88
C GLY A 143 9.91 -13.04 8.91
N ASP A 144 8.64 -13.23 9.22
CA ASP A 144 7.70 -13.86 8.30
C ASP A 144 6.90 -12.81 7.54
N VAL A 145 6.65 -13.08 6.27
CA VAL A 145 5.81 -12.24 5.40
C VAL A 145 4.40 -12.79 5.42
N VAL A 146 3.44 -11.95 5.79
CA VAL A 146 2.01 -12.24 5.78
C VAL A 146 1.40 -11.61 4.54
N LEU A 147 0.75 -12.40 3.70
CA LEU A 147 -0.02 -11.90 2.56
C LEU A 147 -1.49 -11.82 2.95
N GLY A 148 -1.96 -10.61 3.23
CA GLY A 148 -3.38 -10.30 3.39
C GLY A 148 -3.98 -9.83 2.08
N SER A 149 -5.30 -9.99 1.94
CA SER A 149 -6.01 -9.55 0.74
C SER A 149 -7.44 -9.11 1.03
N THR A 150 -7.93 -8.17 0.24
CA THR A 150 -9.35 -7.74 0.22
C THR A 150 -9.88 -7.75 -1.22
N PRO A 151 -11.16 -8.07 -1.48
CA PRO A 151 -11.73 -7.99 -2.83
C PRO A 151 -11.70 -6.56 -3.38
N ILE A 152 -11.55 -6.41 -4.71
CA ILE A 152 -11.69 -5.13 -5.38
C ILE A 152 -13.18 -4.73 -5.41
N GLU A 153 -13.51 -3.52 -4.97
CA GLU A 153 -14.88 -2.98 -5.01
C GLU A 153 -15.06 -1.93 -6.10
N HIS A 154 -14.04 -1.10 -6.29
CA HIS A 154 -14.02 -0.06 -7.31
C HIS A 154 -12.77 -0.20 -8.17
N SER A 155 -12.91 0.05 -9.47
CA SER A 155 -11.79 0.16 -10.38
C SER A 155 -12.05 1.20 -11.45
N TRP A 156 -11.00 1.87 -11.90
CA TRP A 156 -11.06 2.81 -13.01
C TRP A 156 -9.76 2.76 -13.80
N SER A 157 -9.84 3.12 -15.08
CA SER A 157 -8.72 2.99 -16.01
C SER A 157 -7.55 3.90 -15.59
N ILE A 158 -6.34 3.33 -15.62
CA ILE A 158 -5.11 4.12 -15.60
C ILE A 158 -4.92 4.73 -16.98
N GLY A 159 -5.18 3.96 -18.05
CA GLY A 159 -4.89 4.30 -19.43
C GLY A 159 -3.41 4.08 -19.74
N ALA A 160 -3.08 4.04 -21.04
CA ALA A 160 -1.72 3.80 -21.50
C ALA A 160 -0.68 4.73 -20.84
N LEU A 161 0.34 4.12 -20.23
CA LEU A 161 1.52 4.74 -19.64
C LEU A 161 2.77 4.30 -20.41
N ALA A 162 3.52 5.25 -20.93
CA ALA A 162 4.85 4.97 -21.48
C ALA A 162 5.80 4.42 -20.39
N PRO A 163 6.88 3.71 -20.77
CA PRO A 163 7.87 3.20 -19.82
C PRO A 163 8.34 4.27 -18.85
N ASN A 164 8.48 3.92 -17.56
CA ASN A 164 8.87 4.82 -16.48
C ASN A 164 7.96 6.04 -16.22
N SER A 165 6.83 6.17 -16.93
CA SER A 165 5.87 7.25 -16.71
C SER A 165 4.93 6.92 -15.57
N GLN A 166 4.37 7.97 -14.97
CA GLN A 166 3.39 7.85 -13.89
C GLN A 166 2.15 8.68 -14.20
N ARG A 167 1.02 8.27 -13.63
CA ARG A 167 -0.23 9.04 -13.65
C ARG A 167 -0.83 9.02 -12.26
N THR A 168 -1.52 10.11 -11.93
CA THR A 168 -2.33 10.21 -10.72
C THR A 168 -3.76 10.44 -11.14
N GLU A 169 -4.66 9.62 -10.61
CA GLU A 169 -6.11 9.80 -10.72
C GLU A 169 -6.74 9.73 -9.34
N HIS A 170 -8.00 10.12 -9.25
CA HIS A 170 -8.73 10.17 -8.00
C HIS A 170 -10.09 9.49 -8.10
N TRP A 171 -10.58 9.04 -6.95
CA TRP A 171 -11.96 8.63 -6.76
C TRP A 171 -12.60 9.56 -5.74
N ASN A 172 -13.71 10.19 -6.10
CA ASN A 172 -14.29 11.36 -5.41
C ASN A 172 -15.50 11.07 -4.52
N ASN A 173 -15.86 9.80 -4.34
CA ASN A 173 -17.05 9.39 -3.59
C ASN A 173 -16.72 8.78 -2.22
N ALA A 174 -15.63 9.23 -1.57
CA ALA A 174 -15.14 8.62 -0.34
C ALA A 174 -16.00 9.03 0.88
N PRO A 175 -16.73 8.11 1.54
CA PRO A 175 -17.46 8.47 2.75
C PRO A 175 -16.50 8.81 3.89
N ALA A 176 -17.01 9.57 4.85
CA ALA A 176 -16.27 9.86 6.07
C ALA A 176 -16.05 8.57 6.88
N ALA A 177 -14.91 8.48 7.58
CA ALA A 177 -14.62 7.38 8.51
C ALA A 177 -14.67 5.97 7.90
N THR A 178 -14.31 5.84 6.61
CA THR A 178 -14.13 4.57 5.91
C THR A 178 -12.66 4.41 5.53
N ALA A 179 -12.08 3.21 5.69
CA ALA A 179 -10.78 2.95 5.10
C ALA A 179 -10.88 2.65 3.64
N PHE A 180 -9.89 3.13 2.90
CA PHE A 180 -9.66 2.73 1.54
C PHE A 180 -8.34 2.01 1.41
N VAL A 181 -8.39 0.81 0.85
CA VAL A 181 -7.23 -0.01 0.52
C VAL A 181 -6.97 0.13 -0.98
N PRO A 182 -6.02 0.98 -1.39
CA PRO A 182 -5.74 1.16 -2.82
C PRO A 182 -4.87 0.06 -3.42
N GLY A 183 -4.96 -0.13 -4.72
CA GLY A 183 -4.09 -1.02 -5.47
C GLY A 183 -3.99 -0.61 -6.93
N VAL A 184 -3.25 -1.42 -7.69
CA VAL A 184 -3.21 -1.36 -9.14
C VAL A 184 -3.37 -2.77 -9.68
N GLN A 185 -4.06 -2.90 -10.80
CA GLN A 185 -4.23 -4.14 -11.54
C GLN A 185 -3.72 -3.91 -12.97
N PRO A 186 -2.48 -4.31 -13.29
CA PRO A 186 -1.98 -4.28 -14.66
C PRO A 186 -2.84 -5.11 -15.63
N ASP A 187 -2.95 -4.63 -16.86
CA ASP A 187 -3.46 -5.43 -17.97
C ASP A 187 -2.47 -6.53 -18.35
N LEU A 188 -2.95 -7.50 -19.11
CA LEU A 188 -2.15 -8.66 -19.50
C LEU A 188 -0.87 -8.26 -20.24
N GLY A 189 0.25 -8.76 -19.75
CA GLY A 189 1.59 -8.44 -20.20
C GLY A 189 2.18 -7.18 -19.55
N CYS A 190 1.55 -6.55 -18.56
CA CYS A 190 2.04 -5.32 -17.94
C CYS A 190 2.58 -5.52 -16.52
N GLU A 191 3.51 -4.65 -16.11
CA GLU A 191 3.96 -4.50 -14.73
C GLU A 191 3.74 -3.05 -14.24
N LEU A 192 2.98 -2.90 -13.15
CA LEU A 192 2.64 -1.61 -12.56
C LEU A 192 2.95 -1.57 -11.08
N GLU A 193 3.22 -0.37 -10.59
CA GLU A 193 3.48 -0.08 -9.17
C GLU A 193 2.60 1.05 -8.68
N LEU A 194 1.97 0.88 -7.52
CA LEU A 194 1.34 1.98 -6.80
C LEU A 194 2.42 2.74 -6.01
N THR A 195 2.84 3.89 -6.53
CA THR A 195 3.95 4.69 -5.97
C THR A 195 3.47 5.77 -4.99
N GLY A 196 2.16 6.01 -4.93
CA GLY A 196 1.60 6.98 -4.01
C GLY A 196 0.11 6.81 -3.82
N SER A 197 -0.34 7.14 -2.62
CA SER A 197 -1.72 7.46 -2.32
C SER A 197 -1.77 8.69 -1.42
N HIS A 198 -2.83 9.47 -1.49
CA HIS A 198 -3.16 10.46 -0.47
C HIS A 198 -4.66 10.67 -0.39
N ASP A 199 -5.12 11.02 0.80
CA ASP A 199 -6.53 11.29 1.09
C ASP A 199 -6.74 12.79 1.16
N LEU A 200 -7.89 13.24 0.68
CA LEU A 200 -8.21 14.65 0.56
C LEU A 200 -9.66 14.93 0.98
N GLN A 201 -9.88 16.06 1.63
CA GLN A 201 -11.20 16.65 1.85
C GLN A 201 -11.28 18.00 1.12
N LEU A 202 -12.40 18.22 0.43
CA LEU A 202 -12.80 19.48 -0.19
C LEU A 202 -14.12 19.94 0.40
N ILE A 203 -14.40 21.24 0.32
CA ILE A 203 -15.75 21.77 0.55
C ILE A 203 -16.25 22.35 -0.77
N ASP A 204 -17.36 21.82 -1.29
CA ASP A 204 -17.97 22.31 -2.51
C ASP A 204 -18.44 23.76 -2.29
N SER A 205 -17.90 24.66 -3.11
CA SER A 205 -18.18 26.10 -3.03
C SER A 205 -19.63 26.47 -3.32
N SER A 206 -20.39 25.61 -3.99
CA SER A 206 -21.76 25.85 -4.42
C SER A 206 -22.80 25.49 -3.36
N ASN A 207 -22.54 24.47 -2.54
CA ASN A 207 -23.50 23.93 -1.56
C ASN A 207 -22.93 23.75 -0.15
N GLY A 208 -21.62 24.00 0.06
CA GLY A 208 -20.95 23.86 1.36
C GLY A 208 -20.78 22.41 1.83
N THR A 209 -21.06 21.42 0.99
CA THR A 209 -20.94 20.01 1.34
C THR A 209 -19.49 19.58 1.35
N ALA A 210 -19.16 18.67 2.28
CA ALA A 210 -17.82 18.12 2.38
C ALA A 210 -17.68 16.91 1.47
N GLU A 211 -16.79 17.01 0.49
CA GLU A 211 -16.40 15.92 -0.40
C GLU A 211 -15.07 15.34 0.07
N ARG A 212 -14.84 14.06 -0.22
CA ARG A 212 -13.55 13.41 0.04
C ARG A 212 -13.14 12.57 -1.14
N GLU A 213 -11.84 12.56 -1.36
CA GLU A 213 -11.25 11.87 -2.48
C GLU A 213 -10.05 11.04 -2.03
N VAL A 214 -9.84 9.93 -2.75
CA VAL A 214 -8.63 9.12 -2.65
C VAL A 214 -7.87 9.26 -3.95
N HIS A 215 -6.65 9.78 -3.88
CA HIS A 215 -5.77 10.02 -5.03
C HIS A 215 -4.70 8.95 -5.10
N LEU A 216 -4.57 8.28 -6.24
CA LEU A 216 -3.67 7.15 -6.44
C LEU A 216 -2.69 7.44 -7.58
N THR A 217 -1.40 7.20 -7.35
CA THR A 217 -0.34 7.36 -8.34
C THR A 217 0.20 6.00 -8.77
N ALA A 218 -0.02 5.64 -10.02
CA ALA A 218 0.51 4.42 -10.63
C ALA A 218 1.73 4.77 -11.50
N LYS A 219 2.75 3.92 -11.47
CA LYS A 219 3.93 4.02 -12.33
C LYS A 219 4.04 2.76 -13.18
N ASN A 220 4.32 2.96 -14.47
CA ASN A 220 4.77 1.89 -15.34
C ASN A 220 6.25 1.60 -15.07
N VAL A 221 6.53 0.40 -14.56
CA VAL A 221 7.88 -0.07 -14.24
C VAL A 221 8.40 -1.09 -15.26
N ASP A 222 7.59 -1.39 -16.28
CA ASP A 222 7.99 -2.17 -17.45
C ASP A 222 8.78 -1.30 -18.44
N THR A 223 9.42 -1.97 -19.39
CA THR A 223 10.20 -1.42 -20.50
C THR A 223 9.34 -1.04 -21.71
N LYS A 224 8.07 -1.46 -21.74
CA LYS A 224 7.10 -1.15 -22.79
C LYS A 224 5.92 -0.34 -22.25
N THR A 225 5.09 0.18 -23.13
CA THR A 225 3.84 0.84 -22.73
C THR A 225 2.91 -0.15 -22.03
N CYS A 226 2.39 0.23 -20.87
CA CYS A 226 1.48 -0.58 -20.07
C CYS A 226 0.16 0.15 -19.83
N ASP A 227 -0.90 -0.62 -19.65
CA ASP A 227 -2.21 -0.15 -19.19
C ASP A 227 -2.64 -0.99 -17.97
N GLY A 228 -3.76 -0.62 -17.38
CA GLY A 228 -4.35 -1.32 -16.25
C GLY A 228 -5.40 -0.46 -15.56
N LYS A 229 -5.71 -0.84 -14.33
CA LYS A 229 -6.71 -0.17 -13.51
C LYS A 229 -6.14 0.22 -12.16
N TYR A 230 -6.55 1.39 -11.67
CA TYR A 230 -6.53 1.65 -10.24
C TYR A 230 -7.61 0.80 -9.60
N THR A 231 -7.33 0.30 -8.40
CA THR A 231 -8.28 -0.52 -7.64
C THR A 231 -8.43 0.02 -6.23
N LEU A 232 -9.63 -0.13 -5.68
CA LEU A 232 -9.96 0.34 -4.35
C LEU A 232 -10.93 -0.64 -3.69
N ALA A 233 -10.74 -0.83 -2.38
CA ALA A 233 -11.68 -1.53 -1.52
C ALA A 233 -11.98 -0.67 -0.30
N SER A 234 -13.22 -0.69 0.17
CA SER A 234 -13.68 -0.05 1.39
C SER A 234 -13.67 -1.08 2.51
N ILE A 235 -13.12 -0.73 3.68
CA ILE A 235 -13.07 -1.62 4.87
C ILE A 235 -13.54 -0.88 6.12
#